data_AF-A0A6G8QD59-F1
#
_entry.id   AF-A0A6G8QD59-F1
#
_cell.length_a   1.000
_cell.length_b   1.000
_cell.length_c   1.000
_cell.angle_alpha   90.00
_cell.angle_beta   90.00
_cell.angle_gamma   90.00
#
_symmetry.space_group_name_H-M   'P 1'
#
loop_
_entity.id
_entity.type
_entity.pdbx_description
1 polymer ?
#
loop_
_entity_poly.entity_id
_entity_poly.type
_entity_poly.pdbx_seq_one_letter_code
_entity_poly.pdbx_strand_id
1 'polypeptide(L)'
;MAAYATVLLGVLNRPCIADTSLLNNFVHSSAYMLERILRRPIRLSPTVLDARETRLPEFPRVQPSFYMSRSTEHAAYGEIAPFIQSFALGVGDRWEPVEPDSNELALASRLSSREIREEVRTVCPGISRKKVELDSGEAEAAAIAATRGWTFLTDDQASVEFLRCLYPNIPIQRTCTLLLYAVEREVLSCEEAADRFNRRIVEELGFWAFRRLAK
;
A
#
# COMPACT_ATOMS: atom_id res chain seq x y z
N MET A 1 -17.78 10.69 -16.62
CA MET A 1 -16.89 9.51 -16.72
C MET A 1 -15.55 9.85 -17.37
N ALA A 2 -15.52 10.45 -18.57
CA ALA A 2 -14.27 10.78 -19.28
C ALA A 2 -13.24 11.64 -18.49
N ALA A 3 -13.70 12.65 -17.73
CA ALA A 3 -12.80 13.49 -16.91
C ALA A 3 -12.19 12.74 -15.72
N TYR A 4 -12.95 11.82 -15.10
CA TYR A 4 -12.47 11.01 -13.98
C TYR A 4 -11.41 10.00 -14.47
N ALA A 5 -11.68 9.31 -15.58
CA ALA A 5 -10.74 8.40 -16.22
C ALA A 5 -9.41 9.10 -16.60
N THR A 6 -9.48 10.33 -17.12
CA THR A 6 -8.28 11.09 -17.52
C THR A 6 -7.40 11.47 -16.32
N VAL A 7 -8.01 11.86 -15.20
CA VAL A 7 -7.28 12.17 -13.95
C VAL A 7 -6.67 10.90 -13.36
N LEU A 8 -7.41 9.79 -13.39
CA LEU A 8 -6.99 8.49 -12.86
C LEU A 8 -5.83 7.89 -13.67
N LEU A 9 -5.88 8.01 -15.01
CA LEU A 9 -4.77 7.74 -15.92
C LEU A 9 -3.54 8.58 -15.58
N GLY A 10 -3.72 9.89 -15.36
CA GLY A 10 -2.62 10.79 -15.00
C GLY A 10 -1.93 10.43 -13.69
N VAL A 11 -2.69 9.97 -12.69
CA VAL A 11 -2.16 9.56 -11.38
C VAL A 11 -1.44 8.22 -11.44
N LEU A 12 -2.02 7.21 -12.09
CA LEU A 12 -1.42 5.87 -12.20
C LEU A 12 -0.32 5.78 -13.26
N ASN A 13 -0.15 6.79 -14.12
CA ASN A 13 0.98 6.90 -15.02
C ASN A 13 2.28 7.31 -14.31
N ARG A 14 2.20 7.89 -13.11
CA ARG A 14 3.37 8.19 -12.27
C ARG A 14 4.00 6.88 -11.76
N PRO A 15 5.26 6.90 -11.31
CA PRO A 15 5.77 5.80 -10.51
C PRO A 15 4.85 5.58 -9.30
N CYS A 16 4.59 4.31 -8.98
CA CYS A 16 3.75 3.92 -7.85
C CYS A 16 4.57 3.08 -6.88
N ILE A 17 4.32 3.23 -5.59
CA ILE A 17 4.87 2.39 -4.51
C ILE A 17 3.72 1.81 -3.69
N ALA A 18 3.80 0.53 -3.36
CA ALA A 18 2.76 -0.18 -2.62
C ALA A 18 3.20 -0.53 -1.21
N ASP A 19 2.24 -0.52 -0.28
CA ASP A 19 2.42 -1.05 1.07
C ASP A 19 1.98 -2.52 1.18
N THR A 20 2.17 -3.08 2.37
CA THR A 20 1.77 -4.45 2.71
C THR A 20 0.25 -4.64 2.64
N SER A 21 -0.53 -3.62 3.00
CA SER A 21 -2.01 -3.69 3.05
C SER A 21 -2.62 -3.89 1.65
N LEU A 22 -2.12 -3.17 0.65
CA LEU A 22 -2.54 -3.33 -0.73
C LEU A 22 -2.01 -4.63 -1.33
N LEU A 23 -0.73 -4.95 -1.10
CA LEU A 23 -0.14 -6.18 -1.60
C LEU A 23 -0.93 -7.42 -1.16
N ASN A 24 -1.42 -7.43 0.08
CA ASN A 24 -2.26 -8.49 0.62
C ASN A 24 -3.42 -8.86 -0.34
N ASN A 25 -4.12 -7.88 -0.89
CA ASN A 25 -5.25 -8.10 -1.79
C ASN A 25 -4.87 -8.77 -3.12
N PHE A 26 -3.63 -8.60 -3.56
CA PHE A 26 -3.13 -9.13 -4.84
C PHE A 26 -2.32 -10.41 -4.68
N VAL A 27 -1.55 -10.60 -3.61
CA VAL A 27 -0.73 -11.81 -3.43
C VAL A 27 -1.56 -13.07 -3.23
N HIS A 28 -2.77 -12.97 -2.65
CA HIS A 28 -3.69 -14.09 -2.51
C HIS A 28 -4.37 -14.52 -3.82
N SER A 29 -4.61 -13.59 -4.73
CA SER A 29 -5.49 -13.81 -5.88
C SER A 29 -4.78 -13.83 -7.23
N SER A 30 -3.65 -13.13 -7.35
CA SER A 30 -2.74 -13.09 -8.51
C SER A 30 -1.74 -11.94 -8.32
N ALA A 31 -0.53 -12.24 -7.84
CA ALA A 31 0.48 -11.19 -7.64
C ALA A 31 0.96 -10.54 -8.97
N TYR A 32 0.81 -11.26 -10.09
CA TYR A 32 1.07 -10.78 -11.45
C TYR A 32 0.01 -9.80 -11.95
N MET A 33 -1.16 -9.72 -11.30
CA MET A 33 -2.23 -8.81 -11.70
C MET A 33 -1.83 -7.35 -11.51
N LEU A 34 -1.23 -7.01 -10.37
CA LEU A 34 -0.89 -5.62 -10.07
C LEU A 34 0.16 -5.08 -11.05
N GLU A 35 1.17 -5.88 -11.41
CA GLU A 35 2.13 -5.56 -12.48
C GLU A 35 1.40 -5.36 -13.82
N ARG A 36 0.52 -6.29 -14.22
CA ARG A 36 -0.24 -6.17 -15.48
C ARG A 36 -1.14 -4.94 -15.54
N ILE A 37 -1.74 -4.56 -14.43
CA ILE A 37 -2.58 -3.35 -14.32
C ILE A 37 -1.72 -2.10 -14.54
N LEU A 38 -0.56 -2.03 -13.86
CA LEU A 38 0.36 -0.90 -13.95
C LEU A 38 1.21 -0.90 -15.23
N ARG A 39 1.32 -2.05 -15.92
CA ARG A 39 2.24 -2.37 -17.03
C ARG A 39 3.69 -1.99 -16.75
N ARG A 40 4.11 -2.21 -15.50
CA ARG A 40 5.45 -1.89 -14.99
C ARG A 40 5.68 -2.64 -13.67
N PRO A 41 6.94 -2.83 -13.25
CA PRO A 41 7.24 -3.41 -11.95
C PRO A 41 6.59 -2.60 -10.82
N ILE A 42 6.10 -3.30 -9.82
CA ILE A 42 5.61 -2.72 -8.57
C ILE A 42 6.81 -2.30 -7.73
N ARG A 43 6.85 -1.05 -7.27
CA ARG A 43 7.91 -0.60 -6.38
C ARG A 43 7.57 -0.95 -4.95
N LEU A 44 8.52 -1.52 -4.23
CA LEU A 44 8.41 -1.86 -2.82
C LEU A 44 9.60 -1.32 -2.05
N SER A 45 9.36 -0.80 -0.86
CA SER A 45 10.44 -0.38 0.03
C SER A 45 10.98 -1.58 0.84
N PRO A 46 12.23 -1.54 1.33
CA PRO A 46 12.83 -2.63 2.08
C PRO A 46 12.00 -3.06 3.29
N THR A 47 11.35 -2.12 3.97
CA THR A 47 10.58 -2.40 5.18
C THR A 47 9.30 -3.21 4.89
N VAL A 48 8.64 -2.98 3.75
CA VAL A 48 7.52 -3.81 3.26
C VAL A 48 7.95 -5.27 3.00
N LEU A 49 9.24 -5.47 2.75
CA LEU A 49 9.88 -6.76 2.56
C LEU A 49 10.60 -7.27 3.82
N ASP A 50 10.50 -6.59 4.98
CA ASP A 50 11.21 -7.01 6.18
C ASP A 50 10.56 -8.27 6.78
N ALA A 51 11.40 -9.27 7.06
CA ALA A 51 11.11 -10.49 7.80
C ALA A 51 10.30 -10.29 9.11
N ARG A 52 10.45 -9.13 9.74
CA ARG A 52 9.85 -8.80 11.04
C ARG A 52 8.47 -8.16 10.91
N GLU A 53 8.16 -7.60 9.75
CA GLU A 53 6.81 -7.18 9.35
C GLU A 53 6.07 -8.29 8.59
N THR A 54 6.81 -9.07 7.83
CA THR A 54 6.36 -10.25 7.09
C THR A 54 7.33 -11.37 7.40
N ARG A 55 7.01 -12.42 8.18
CA ARG A 55 7.95 -13.53 8.49
C ARG A 55 8.69 -14.08 7.25
N LEU A 56 9.92 -13.61 6.96
CA LEU A 56 10.77 -14.05 5.85
C LEU A 56 12.05 -14.74 6.39
N PRO A 57 12.56 -15.81 5.75
CA PRO A 57 13.92 -16.30 5.92
C PRO A 57 14.91 -15.39 5.17
N GLU A 58 16.13 -15.32 5.68
CA GLU A 58 17.12 -14.29 5.39
C GLU A 58 17.44 -14.11 3.89
N PHE A 59 17.11 -12.93 3.36
CA PHE A 59 17.69 -12.43 2.12
C PHE A 59 19.13 -11.94 2.36
N PRO A 60 20.00 -11.94 1.32
CA PRO A 60 21.32 -11.33 1.41
C PRO A 60 21.17 -9.84 1.69
N ARG A 61 21.39 -9.46 2.95
CA ARG A 61 21.29 -8.08 3.42
C ARG A 61 22.37 -7.24 2.75
N VAL A 62 21.98 -6.17 2.08
CA VAL A 62 22.82 -4.97 2.02
C VAL A 62 22.80 -4.39 3.44
N GLN A 63 23.96 -4.05 3.99
CA GLN A 63 24.18 -3.92 5.44
C GLN A 63 23.10 -3.12 6.19
N PRO A 64 22.66 -3.58 7.37
CA PRO A 64 21.62 -2.91 8.15
C PRO A 64 22.24 -1.77 8.97
N SER A 65 22.02 -0.53 8.56
CA SER A 65 22.18 0.61 9.46
C SER A 65 20.81 1.24 9.67
N PHE A 66 20.21 0.97 10.84
CA PHE A 66 19.02 1.62 11.40
C PHE A 66 17.64 1.29 10.80
N TYR A 67 17.21 0.03 10.85
CA TYR A 67 15.78 -0.31 10.75
C TYR A 67 15.21 -0.53 12.17
N MET A 68 14.44 0.45 12.68
CA MET A 68 13.71 0.31 13.95
C MET A 68 12.37 -0.39 13.71
N SER A 69 12.38 -1.72 13.56
CA SER A 69 11.13 -2.50 13.54
C SER A 69 10.53 -2.53 14.96
N ARG A 70 9.47 -1.75 15.22
CA ARG A 70 8.63 -1.91 16.42
C ARG A 70 7.43 -2.77 16.04
N SER A 71 7.59 -4.10 16.04
CA SER A 71 6.51 -5.03 15.72
C SER A 71 5.41 -4.95 16.80
N THR A 72 4.27 -4.33 16.46
CA THR A 72 3.02 -4.62 17.16
C THR A 72 2.47 -5.92 16.56
N GLU A 73 2.33 -6.95 17.38
CA GLU A 73 1.89 -8.30 16.99
C GLU A 73 0.52 -8.26 16.30
N HIS A 74 0.51 -8.16 14.97
CA HIS A 74 -0.67 -8.37 14.15
C HIS A 74 -0.66 -9.83 13.68
N ALA A 75 -1.28 -10.71 14.47
CA ALA A 75 -1.37 -12.14 14.21
C ALA A 75 -1.88 -12.52 12.79
N ALA A 76 -2.62 -11.62 12.13
CA ALA A 76 -3.14 -11.80 10.78
C ALA A 76 -2.07 -11.78 9.67
N TYR A 77 -0.99 -11.01 9.81
CA TYR A 77 0.05 -10.90 8.77
C TYR A 77 0.98 -12.12 8.71
N GLY A 78 1.02 -12.93 9.76
CA GLY A 78 1.85 -14.13 9.82
C GLY A 78 1.47 -15.21 8.79
N GLU A 79 0.20 -15.30 8.42
CA GLU A 79 -0.30 -16.27 7.42
C GLU A 79 -0.02 -15.81 5.97
N ILE A 80 0.14 -14.50 5.78
CA ILE A 80 0.27 -13.84 4.47
C ILE A 80 1.73 -13.65 4.09
N ALA A 81 2.59 -13.50 5.09
CA ALA A 81 4.03 -13.34 4.92
C ALA A 81 4.65 -14.33 3.91
N PRO A 82 4.31 -15.64 3.87
CA PRO A 82 4.88 -16.56 2.87
C PRO A 82 4.50 -16.24 1.42
N PHE A 83 3.34 -15.61 1.18
CA PHE A 83 2.90 -15.20 -0.15
C PHE A 83 3.62 -13.93 -0.61
N ILE A 84 3.78 -12.96 0.30
CA ILE A 84 4.61 -11.76 0.06
C ILE A 84 6.07 -12.18 -0.15
N GLN A 85 6.55 -13.16 0.63
CA GLN A 85 7.86 -13.77 0.47
C GLN A 85 8.03 -14.42 -0.89
N SER A 86 7.05 -15.21 -1.34
CA SER A 86 7.10 -15.89 -2.64
C SER A 86 7.05 -14.88 -3.79
N PHE A 87 6.34 -13.76 -3.60
CA PHE A 87 6.34 -12.65 -4.54
C PHE A 87 7.71 -11.95 -4.60
N ALA A 88 8.30 -11.64 -3.45
CA ALA A 88 9.62 -11.02 -3.33
C ALA A 88 10.74 -11.93 -3.85
N LEU A 89 10.69 -13.23 -3.56
CA LEU A 89 11.66 -14.23 -4.05
C LEU A 89 11.42 -14.62 -5.52
N GLY A 90 10.30 -14.23 -6.11
CA GLY A 90 9.97 -14.56 -7.49
C GLY A 90 10.96 -13.92 -8.45
N VAL A 91 11.63 -14.74 -9.27
CA VAL A 91 12.51 -14.26 -10.34
C VAL A 91 11.67 -13.56 -11.43
N GLY A 92 12.07 -12.34 -11.84
CA GLY A 92 11.53 -11.61 -12.99
C GLY A 92 11.20 -10.14 -12.74
N ASP A 93 10.59 -9.47 -13.73
CA ASP A 93 10.36 -8.01 -13.77
C ASP A 93 9.08 -7.55 -13.05
N ARG A 94 8.61 -8.31 -12.04
CA ARG A 94 7.28 -8.07 -11.43
C ARG A 94 7.28 -6.97 -10.38
N TRP A 95 8.42 -6.78 -9.72
CA TRP A 95 8.60 -5.76 -8.72
C TRP A 95 10.05 -5.26 -8.74
N GLU A 96 10.28 -4.08 -8.17
CA GLU A 96 11.61 -3.52 -7.99
C GLU A 96 11.78 -2.94 -6.58
N PRO A 97 12.93 -3.17 -5.91
CA PRO A 97 13.22 -2.56 -4.62
C PRO A 97 13.48 -1.07 -4.80
N VAL A 98 13.03 -0.28 -3.84
CA VAL A 98 13.31 1.15 -3.77
C VAL A 98 13.93 1.49 -2.43
N GLU A 99 15.23 1.71 -2.45
CA GLU A 99 15.96 2.19 -1.28
C GLU A 99 15.54 3.62 -0.93
N PRO A 100 15.10 3.87 0.32
CA PRO A 100 14.82 5.22 0.79
C PRO A 100 16.13 5.99 1.03
N ASP A 101 16.12 7.29 0.74
CA ASP A 101 17.21 8.18 1.14
C ASP A 101 17.07 8.64 2.61
N SER A 102 18.05 9.41 3.11
CA SER A 102 18.05 9.89 4.49
C SER A 102 16.86 10.81 4.82
N ASN A 103 16.36 11.60 3.86
CA ASN A 103 15.21 12.48 4.07
C ASN A 103 13.92 11.67 4.15
N GLU A 104 13.80 10.63 3.31
CA GLU A 104 12.68 9.71 3.29
C GLU A 104 12.62 8.89 4.58
N LEU A 105 13.77 8.41 5.08
CA LEU A 105 13.86 7.72 6.38
C LEU A 105 13.48 8.65 7.54
N ALA A 106 13.93 9.91 7.53
CA ALA A 106 13.57 10.88 8.54
C ALA A 106 12.05 11.17 8.54
N LEU A 107 11.45 11.28 7.34
CA LEU A 107 10.01 11.44 7.20
C LEU A 107 9.27 10.18 7.67
N ALA A 108 9.68 8.98 7.27
CA ALA A 108 9.09 7.71 7.71
C ALA A 108 9.12 7.58 9.24
N SER A 109 10.25 7.93 9.87
CA SER A 109 10.37 7.97 11.33
C SER A 109 9.40 8.95 11.96
N ARG A 110 9.14 10.11 11.33
CA ARG A 110 8.14 11.06 11.80
C ARG A 110 6.71 10.52 11.62
N LEU A 111 6.39 9.88 10.50
CA LEU A 111 5.04 9.34 10.23
C LEU A 111 4.66 8.17 11.15
N SER A 112 5.64 7.46 11.67
CA SER A 112 5.47 6.39 12.68
C SER A 112 5.62 6.88 14.13
N SER A 113 5.87 8.17 14.33
CA SER A 113 6.13 8.77 15.65
C SER A 113 4.85 9.08 16.42
N ARG A 114 4.96 9.31 17.73
CA ARG A 114 3.80 9.76 18.54
C ARG A 114 3.50 11.23 18.31
N GLU A 115 4.52 12.01 17.97
CA GLU A 115 4.45 13.45 17.74
C GLU A 115 3.49 13.79 16.60
N ILE A 116 3.52 13.01 15.50
CA ILE A 116 2.60 13.23 14.38
C ILE A 116 1.14 13.02 14.77
N ARG A 117 0.87 12.19 15.79
CA ARG A 117 -0.50 12.01 16.31
C ARG A 117 -1.05 13.28 16.91
N GLU A 118 -0.22 14.07 17.58
CA GLU A 118 -0.63 15.33 18.21
C GLU A 118 -0.88 16.42 17.16
N GLU A 119 -0.05 16.44 16.12
CA GLU A 119 -0.26 17.31 14.96
C GLU A 119 -1.58 16.99 14.24
N VAL A 120 -1.85 15.72 13.93
CA VAL A 120 -3.12 15.30 13.31
C VAL A 120 -4.31 15.65 14.20
N ARG A 121 -4.22 15.50 15.53
CA ARG A 121 -5.30 15.91 16.43
C ARG A 121 -5.65 17.39 16.30
N THR A 122 -4.67 18.21 15.96
CA THR A 122 -4.81 19.66 15.84
C THR A 122 -5.30 20.06 14.45
N VAL A 123 -4.74 19.45 13.41
CA VAL A 123 -4.98 19.82 12.00
C VAL A 123 -6.18 19.06 11.41
N CYS A 124 -6.51 17.88 11.93
CA CYS A 124 -7.46 16.93 11.34
C CYS A 124 -8.52 16.48 12.38
N PRO A 125 -9.41 17.37 12.86
CA PRO A 125 -10.34 17.07 13.96
C PRO A 125 -11.34 15.94 13.65
N GLY A 126 -11.50 15.56 12.38
CA GLY A 126 -12.41 14.50 11.93
C GLY A 126 -11.84 13.08 11.92
N ILE A 127 -10.53 12.90 12.13
CA ILE A 127 -9.90 11.57 12.07
C ILE A 127 -10.01 10.86 13.42
N SER A 128 -10.38 9.57 13.41
CA SER A 128 -10.54 8.77 14.62
C SER A 128 -9.24 8.65 15.42
N ARG A 129 -9.29 9.01 16.70
CA ARG A 129 -8.13 9.12 17.61
C ARG A 129 -7.35 7.81 17.83
N LYS A 130 -7.93 6.65 17.46
CA LYS A 130 -7.34 5.33 17.70
C LYS A 130 -6.41 4.84 16.59
N LYS A 131 -6.31 5.53 15.45
CA LYS A 131 -5.56 5.05 14.27
C LYS A 131 -4.79 6.18 13.57
N VAL A 132 -3.71 6.65 14.18
CA VAL A 132 -2.96 7.84 13.72
C VAL A 132 -1.44 7.60 13.67
N GLU A 133 -0.99 6.35 13.83
CA GLU A 133 0.40 5.98 13.50
C GLU A 133 0.32 5.02 12.32
N LEU A 134 1.20 5.25 11.35
CA LEU A 134 1.51 4.27 10.30
C LEU A 134 2.43 3.21 10.88
N ASP A 135 2.26 1.96 10.46
CA ASP A 135 3.30 0.95 10.69
C ASP A 135 4.56 1.29 9.87
N SER A 136 5.68 0.60 10.14
CA SER A 136 6.96 0.99 9.55
C SER A 136 7.01 0.79 8.03
N GLY A 137 6.36 -0.24 7.48
CA GLY A 137 6.21 -0.46 6.04
C GLY A 137 5.32 0.60 5.37
N GLU A 138 4.16 0.91 5.94
CA GLU A 138 3.27 1.98 5.48
C GLU A 138 3.97 3.35 5.54
N ALA A 139 4.69 3.64 6.64
CA ALA A 139 5.39 4.90 6.84
C ALA A 139 6.51 5.12 5.82
N GLU A 140 7.31 4.09 5.53
CA GLU A 140 8.42 4.17 4.56
C GLU A 140 7.88 4.36 3.14
N ALA A 141 6.90 3.55 2.74
CA ALA A 141 6.28 3.67 1.42
C ALA A 141 5.58 5.03 1.22
N ALA A 142 4.89 5.53 2.25
CA ALA A 142 4.26 6.85 2.23
C ALA A 142 5.30 7.98 2.15
N ALA A 143 6.42 7.87 2.87
CA ALA A 143 7.50 8.87 2.85
C ALA A 143 8.19 8.97 1.48
N ILE A 144 8.46 7.83 0.84
CA ILE A 144 8.97 7.77 -0.54
C ILE A 144 7.95 8.42 -1.50
N ALA A 145 6.67 8.06 -1.37
CA ALA A 145 5.63 8.62 -2.21
C ALA A 145 5.53 10.15 -2.09
N ALA A 146 5.60 10.65 -0.85
CA ALA A 146 5.59 12.08 -0.53
C ALA A 146 6.77 12.82 -1.16
N THR A 147 7.97 12.28 -0.98
CA THR A 147 9.22 12.96 -1.33
C THR A 147 9.47 12.94 -2.83
N ARG A 148 9.15 11.82 -3.50
CA ARG A 148 9.38 11.64 -4.95
C ARG A 148 8.21 12.05 -5.83
N GLY A 149 7.08 12.47 -5.25
CA GLY A 149 5.85 12.81 -5.98
C GLY A 149 5.20 11.60 -6.67
N TRP A 150 5.40 10.41 -6.12
CA TRP A 150 4.85 9.16 -6.62
C TRP A 150 3.44 8.92 -6.11
N THR A 151 2.75 7.95 -6.72
CA THR A 151 1.44 7.51 -6.25
C THR A 151 1.60 6.45 -5.18
N PHE A 152 1.01 6.69 -4.01
CA PHE A 152 0.97 5.71 -2.92
C PHE A 152 -0.20 4.75 -3.12
N LEU A 153 0.08 3.44 -3.11
CA LEU A 153 -0.93 2.40 -3.24
C LEU A 153 -1.11 1.72 -1.88
N THR A 154 -2.29 1.90 -1.28
CA THR A 154 -2.64 1.36 0.05
C THR A 154 -4.13 1.02 0.10
N ASP A 155 -4.52 0.04 0.92
CA ASP A 155 -5.91 -0.17 1.29
C ASP A 155 -6.21 0.11 2.76
N ASP A 156 -5.21 0.50 3.55
CA ASP A 156 -5.44 0.90 4.93
C ASP A 156 -6.17 2.24 5.01
N GLN A 157 -7.40 2.20 5.52
CA GLN A 157 -8.27 3.37 5.60
C GLN A 157 -7.67 4.45 6.51
N ALA A 158 -6.96 4.07 7.58
CA ALA A 158 -6.40 5.03 8.50
C ALA A 158 -5.26 5.82 7.85
N SER A 159 -4.38 5.12 7.12
CA SER A 159 -3.32 5.69 6.29
C SER A 159 -3.85 6.67 5.26
N VAL A 160 -4.91 6.29 4.54
CA VAL A 160 -5.56 7.15 3.55
C VAL A 160 -6.08 8.44 4.20
N GLU A 161 -6.80 8.34 5.31
CA GLU A 161 -7.35 9.51 6.02
C GLU A 161 -6.24 10.42 6.54
N PHE A 162 -5.23 9.81 7.18
CA PHE A 162 -4.06 10.48 7.73
C PHE A 162 -3.29 11.26 6.67
N LEU A 163 -2.90 10.60 5.58
CA LEU A 163 -2.10 11.21 4.51
C LEU A 163 -2.90 12.26 3.73
N ARG A 164 -4.20 12.04 3.47
CA ARG A 164 -5.03 13.06 2.80
C ARG A 164 -5.13 14.35 3.59
N CYS A 165 -5.07 14.27 4.92
CA CYS A 165 -5.13 15.46 5.74
C CYS A 165 -3.79 16.20 5.80
N LEU A 166 -2.69 15.50 6.14
CA LEU A 166 -1.38 16.15 6.33
C LEU A 166 -0.61 16.38 5.03
N TYR A 167 -0.81 15.52 4.04
CA TYR A 167 -0.10 15.53 2.77
C TYR A 167 -1.08 15.44 1.58
N PRO A 168 -1.97 16.42 1.41
CA PRO A 168 -3.06 16.38 0.42
C PRO A 168 -2.59 16.28 -1.03
N ASN A 169 -1.31 16.59 -1.29
CA ASN A 169 -0.71 16.54 -2.62
C ASN A 169 -0.23 15.13 -3.01
N ILE A 170 -0.18 14.18 -2.08
CA ILE A 170 0.21 12.79 -2.37
C ILE A 170 -0.97 12.12 -3.06
N PRO A 171 -0.81 11.65 -4.31
CA PRO A 171 -1.83 10.84 -4.94
C PRO A 171 -1.91 9.49 -4.25
N ILE A 172 -3.10 9.11 -3.78
CA ILE A 172 -3.34 7.82 -3.12
C ILE A 172 -4.36 7.03 -3.91
N GLN A 173 -4.04 5.77 -4.22
CA GLN A 173 -4.96 4.86 -4.90
C GLN A 173 -5.11 3.55 -4.13
N ARG A 174 -6.30 2.96 -4.26
CA ARG A 174 -6.75 1.78 -3.53
C ARG A 174 -7.08 0.66 -4.49
N THR A 175 -7.27 -0.57 -4.00
CA THR A 175 -7.55 -1.72 -4.87
C THR A 175 -8.77 -1.50 -5.77
N CYS A 176 -9.87 -0.91 -5.28
CA CYS A 176 -11.03 -0.60 -6.12
C CYS A 176 -10.66 0.27 -7.33
N THR A 177 -9.86 1.31 -7.12
CA THR A 177 -9.43 2.20 -8.20
C THR A 177 -8.56 1.45 -9.21
N LEU A 178 -7.67 0.58 -8.73
CA LEU A 178 -6.81 -0.24 -9.59
C LEU A 178 -7.61 -1.23 -10.43
N LEU A 179 -8.66 -1.83 -9.87
CA LEU A 179 -9.56 -2.73 -10.60
C LEU A 179 -10.38 -1.98 -11.66
N LEU A 180 -10.91 -0.80 -11.32
CA LEU A 180 -11.59 0.06 -12.31
C LEU A 180 -10.64 0.46 -13.44
N TYR A 181 -9.41 0.83 -13.11
CA TYR A 181 -8.37 1.14 -14.08
C TYR A 181 -8.03 -0.06 -14.97
N ALA A 182 -7.99 -1.26 -14.41
CA ALA A 182 -7.78 -2.49 -15.16
C ALA A 182 -8.89 -2.73 -16.20
N VAL A 183 -10.15 -2.48 -15.81
CA VAL A 183 -11.31 -2.58 -16.71
C VAL A 183 -11.25 -1.54 -17.82
N GLU A 184 -10.95 -0.28 -17.48
CA GLU A 184 -10.79 0.81 -18.46
C GLU A 184 -9.69 0.52 -19.50
N ARG A 185 -8.68 -0.26 -19.13
CA ARG A 185 -7.58 -0.68 -20.01
C ARG A 185 -7.80 -2.03 -20.69
N GLU A 186 -8.98 -2.62 -20.54
CA GLU A 186 -9.34 -3.92 -21.09
C GLU A 186 -8.39 -5.04 -20.61
N VAL A 187 -7.77 -4.87 -19.44
CA VAL A 187 -6.95 -5.90 -18.78
C VAL A 187 -7.84 -6.92 -18.06
N LEU A 188 -9.01 -6.47 -17.60
CA LEU A 188 -10.05 -7.28 -16.96
C LEU A 188 -11.43 -6.91 -17.52
N SER A 189 -12.36 -7.86 -17.50
CA SER A 189 -13.77 -7.55 -17.66
C SER A 189 -14.36 -6.97 -16.37
N CYS A 190 -15.51 -6.29 -16.47
CA CYS A 190 -16.26 -5.83 -15.30
C CYS A 190 -16.63 -6.99 -14.36
N GLU A 191 -16.97 -8.15 -14.92
CA GLU A 191 -17.33 -9.35 -14.15
C GLU A 191 -16.13 -9.90 -13.38
N GLU A 192 -14.96 -9.96 -14.01
CA GLU A 192 -13.71 -10.39 -13.36
C GLU A 192 -13.28 -9.43 -12.23
N ALA A 193 -13.41 -8.13 -12.46
CA ALA A 193 -13.13 -7.13 -11.43
C ALA A 193 -14.10 -7.23 -10.24
N ALA A 194 -15.40 -7.43 -10.51
CA ALA A 194 -16.42 -7.58 -9.47
C ALA A 194 -16.26 -8.87 -8.67
N ASP A 195 -15.94 -9.99 -9.33
CA ASP A 195 -15.65 -11.27 -8.66
C ASP A 195 -14.45 -11.13 -7.72
N ARG A 196 -13.35 -10.52 -8.19
CA ARG A 196 -12.15 -10.32 -7.36
C ARG A 196 -12.43 -9.43 -6.17
N PHE A 197 -13.18 -8.34 -6.34
CA PHE A 197 -13.48 -7.48 -5.21
C PHE A 197 -14.43 -8.15 -4.21
N ASN A 198 -15.59 -8.63 -4.67
CA ASN A 198 -16.63 -9.11 -3.77
C ASN A 198 -16.31 -10.47 -3.15
N ARG A 199 -15.81 -11.42 -3.95
CA ARG A 199 -15.54 -12.78 -3.45
C ARG A 199 -14.17 -12.86 -2.77
N ARG A 200 -13.10 -12.39 -3.43
CA ARG A 200 -11.74 -12.58 -2.90
C ARG A 200 -11.41 -11.60 -1.77
N ILE A 201 -11.69 -10.32 -1.95
CA ILE A 201 -11.28 -9.29 -0.97
C ILE A 201 -12.29 -9.18 0.18
N VAL A 202 -13.59 -9.17 -0.12
CA VAL A 202 -14.63 -8.99 0.91
C VAL A 202 -14.99 -10.31 1.60
N GLU A 203 -15.23 -11.40 0.86
CA GLU A 203 -15.68 -12.67 1.46
C GLU A 203 -14.52 -13.55 1.97
N GLU A 204 -13.46 -13.77 1.18
CA GLU A 204 -12.34 -14.66 1.56
C GLU A 204 -11.36 -14.00 2.56
N LEU A 205 -11.02 -12.72 2.37
CA LEU A 205 -10.06 -11.99 3.23
C LEU A 205 -10.72 -11.19 4.36
N GLY A 206 -12.05 -11.10 4.39
CA GLY A 206 -12.79 -10.44 5.47
C GLY A 206 -12.55 -8.93 5.58
N PHE A 207 -12.05 -8.26 4.52
CA PHE A 207 -11.96 -6.80 4.50
C PHE A 207 -13.36 -6.20 4.42
N TRP A 208 -13.84 -5.65 5.53
CA TRP A 208 -15.13 -4.96 5.62
C TRP A 208 -15.09 -3.63 4.86
N ALA A 209 -15.14 -3.68 3.53
CA ALA A 209 -15.65 -2.57 2.75
C ALA A 209 -17.14 -2.46 3.08
N PHE A 210 -17.52 -1.47 3.89
CA PHE A 210 -18.93 -1.24 4.25
C PHE A 210 -19.80 -1.20 2.99
N ARG A 211 -20.56 -2.27 2.73
CA ARG A 211 -21.78 -2.17 1.94
C ARG A 211 -22.69 -1.22 2.70
N ARG A 212 -22.75 0.06 2.28
CA ARG A 212 -23.97 0.82 2.50
C ARG A 212 -25.03 0.15 1.64
N LEU A 213 -25.71 -0.83 2.21
CA LEU A 213 -27.00 -1.27 1.70
C LEU A 213 -27.87 -0.01 1.72
N ALA A 214 -28.22 0.47 0.53
CA ALA A 214 -29.22 1.51 0.38
C ALA A 214 -30.48 1.03 1.13
N LYS A 215 -30.97 1.87 2.03
CA LYS A 215 -32.33 1.75 2.56
C LYS A 215 -33.31 2.25 1.49
#